data_AF-A0A1E3VY55-F1
#
_entry.id   AF-A0A1E3VY55-F1
#
_cell.length_a   1.000
_cell.length_b   1.000
_cell.length_c   1.000
_cell.angle_alpha   90.00
_cell.angle_beta   90.00
_cell.angle_gamma   90.00
#
_symmetry.space_group_name_H-M   'P 1'
#
loop_
_entity.id
_entity.type
_entity.pdbx_description
1 polymer ?
#
loop_
_entity_poly.entity_id
_entity_poly.type
_entity_poly.pdbx_seq_one_letter_code
_entity_poly.pdbx_strand_id
1 'polypeptide(L)'
;MRERIVISACIVLLMGGPALAEDAGQACVDQLSQTESLVDETVNSKALDEGDVEEVNWLLDEADTACTNGDYEKAKTTLAKVKTMLKEAPAPAAAAEETAQ
;
A
#
# COMPACT_ATOMS: atom_id res chain seq x y z
N MET A 1 -49.17 -12.36 37.14
CA MET A 1 -49.64 -11.99 35.79
C MET A 1 -48.63 -11.05 35.16
N ARG A 2 -47.95 -11.56 34.11
CA ARG A 2 -47.47 -10.87 32.89
C ARG A 2 -46.76 -9.52 33.10
N GLU A 3 -45.43 -9.50 33.11
CA GLU A 3 -44.61 -9.40 31.89
C GLU A 3 -45.01 -8.23 30.99
N ARG A 4 -44.35 -7.09 31.15
CA ARG A 4 -44.06 -6.14 30.06
C ARG A 4 -42.70 -5.50 30.30
N ILE A 5 -41.67 -6.31 30.07
CA ILE A 5 -40.31 -5.83 29.80
C ILE A 5 -40.40 -5.07 28.47
N VAL A 6 -40.65 -3.75 28.54
CA VAL A 6 -40.50 -2.85 27.41
C VAL A 6 -39.04 -2.41 27.37
N ILE A 7 -38.15 -3.39 27.14
CA ILE A 7 -36.79 -3.09 26.69
C ILE A 7 -36.95 -2.83 25.20
N SER A 8 -37.13 -1.53 24.92
CA SER A 8 -37.17 -0.95 23.59
C SER A 8 -35.96 -1.41 22.80
N ALA A 9 -36.19 -2.35 21.90
CA ALA A 9 -35.22 -2.94 20.98
C ALA A 9 -34.85 -1.94 19.86
N CYS A 10 -34.26 -0.81 20.23
CA CYS A 10 -33.83 0.23 19.28
C CYS A 10 -32.31 0.46 19.26
N ILE A 11 -31.50 -0.55 19.59
CA ILE A 11 -30.04 -0.47 19.40
C ILE A 11 -29.53 -1.73 18.69
N VAL A 12 -29.98 -1.99 17.46
CA VAL A 12 -29.30 -2.95 16.55
C VAL A 12 -29.39 -2.52 15.07
N LEU A 13 -29.44 -1.21 14.77
CA LEU A 13 -29.59 -0.74 13.38
C LEU A 13 -28.56 0.34 12.97
N LEU A 14 -27.33 0.30 13.50
CA LEU A 14 -26.25 1.21 13.06
C LEU A 14 -24.86 0.54 13.00
N MET A 15 -24.79 -0.77 12.73
CA MET A 15 -23.52 -1.45 12.37
C MET A 15 -23.74 -2.27 11.10
N GLY A 16 -24.36 -1.65 10.10
CA GLY A 16 -24.76 -2.27 8.84
C GLY A 16 -24.33 -1.44 7.65
N GLY A 17 -23.02 -1.22 7.53
CA GLY A 17 -22.37 -0.64 6.35
C GLY A 17 -21.07 0.08 6.75
N PRO A 18 -19.88 -0.23 6.19
CA PRO A 18 -19.54 -1.08 5.05
C PRO A 18 -18.48 -2.16 5.39
N ALA A 19 -18.88 -3.38 5.78
CA ALA A 19 -17.91 -4.46 5.97
C ALA A 19 -17.06 -4.76 4.72
N LEU A 20 -17.53 -4.39 3.52
CA LEU A 20 -16.79 -4.53 2.26
C LEU A 20 -15.81 -3.38 1.97
N ALA A 21 -16.02 -2.17 2.52
CA ALA A 21 -15.10 -1.06 2.30
C ALA A 21 -14.03 -0.99 3.40
N GLU A 22 -14.31 -1.45 4.62
CA GLU A 22 -13.26 -1.70 5.63
C GLU A 22 -12.29 -2.80 5.16
N ASP A 23 -12.79 -3.89 4.57
CA ASP A 23 -11.95 -4.98 4.05
C ASP A 23 -11.06 -4.52 2.88
N ALA A 24 -11.62 -3.77 1.94
CA ALA A 24 -10.87 -3.22 0.81
C ALA A 24 -9.87 -2.13 1.24
N GLY A 25 -10.24 -1.29 2.22
CA GLY A 25 -9.35 -0.31 2.83
C GLY A 25 -8.17 -0.95 3.55
N GLN A 26 -8.43 -1.97 4.37
CA GLN A 26 -7.39 -2.72 5.07
C GLN A 26 -6.45 -3.42 4.09
N ALA A 27 -6.98 -4.08 3.06
CA ALA A 27 -6.16 -4.71 2.02
C ALA A 27 -5.29 -3.68 1.27
N CYS A 28 -5.78 -2.47 1.03
CA CYS A 28 -5.02 -1.39 0.41
C CYS A 28 -3.82 -0.99 1.28
N VAL A 29 -4.06 -0.77 2.58
CA VAL A 29 -3.01 -0.43 3.55
C VAL A 29 -1.98 -1.56 3.69
N ASP A 30 -2.43 -2.82 3.74
CA ASP A 30 -1.54 -3.98 3.80
C ASP A 30 -0.67 -4.09 2.55
N GLN A 31 -1.22 -3.79 1.36
CA GLN A 31 -0.46 -3.77 0.11
C GLN A 31 0.53 -2.62 0.03
N LEU A 32 0.16 -1.45 0.56
CA LEU A 32 1.02 -0.27 0.63
C LEU A 32 2.24 -0.58 1.52
N SER A 33 2.00 -1.06 2.74
CA SER A 33 3.05 -1.42 3.70
C SER A 33 4.01 -2.50 3.17
N GLN A 34 3.49 -3.52 2.49
CA GLN A 34 4.34 -4.53 1.84
C GLN A 34 5.19 -3.93 0.72
N THR A 35 4.65 -2.98 -0.03
CA THR A 35 5.37 -2.34 -1.14
C THR A 35 6.44 -1.41 -0.60
N GLU A 36 6.13 -0.60 0.41
CA GLU A 36 7.11 0.25 1.11
C GLU A 36 8.28 -0.57 1.67
N SER A 37 8.00 -1.72 2.28
CA SER A 37 9.04 -2.62 2.80
C SER A 37 9.98 -3.12 1.70
N LEU A 38 9.44 -3.42 0.51
CA LEU A 38 10.25 -3.83 -0.65
C LEU A 38 11.06 -2.66 -1.22
N VAL A 39 10.47 -1.46 -1.25
CA VAL A 39 11.18 -0.24 -1.67
C VAL A 39 12.36 0.02 -0.73
N ASP A 40 12.14 -0.04 0.59
CA ASP A 40 13.19 0.16 1.59
C ASP A 40 14.35 -0.85 1.42
N GLU A 41 14.03 -2.14 1.23
CA GLU A 41 15.04 -3.17 0.96
C GLU A 41 15.82 -2.89 -0.34
N THR A 42 15.14 -2.44 -1.39
CA THR A 42 15.73 -2.17 -2.71
C THR A 42 16.62 -0.92 -2.68
N VAL A 43 16.15 0.16 -2.02
CA VAL A 43 16.91 1.40 -1.81
C VAL A 43 18.13 1.13 -0.93
N ASN A 44 17.97 0.38 0.16
CA ASN A 44 19.09 0.00 1.02
C ASN A 44 20.13 -0.87 0.28
N SER A 45 19.68 -1.66 -0.70
CA SER A 45 20.56 -2.44 -1.58
C SER A 45 21.22 -1.60 -2.69
N LYS A 46 20.92 -0.30 -2.79
CA LYS A 46 21.37 0.60 -3.87
C LYS A 46 21.07 0.06 -5.27
N ALA A 47 19.96 -0.66 -5.42
CA ALA A 47 19.56 -1.26 -6.69
C ALA A 47 18.76 -0.30 -7.59
N LEU A 48 18.34 0.85 -7.07
CA LEU A 48 17.64 1.91 -7.81
C LEU A 48 18.54 3.14 -7.96
N ASP A 49 18.48 3.75 -9.14
CA ASP A 49 19.08 5.06 -9.38
C ASP A 49 18.25 6.19 -8.75
N GLU A 50 18.83 7.37 -8.50
CA GLU A 50 18.15 8.50 -7.84
C GLU A 50 16.82 8.89 -8.52
N GLY A 51 16.76 8.83 -9.85
CA GLY A 51 15.54 9.10 -10.61
C GLY A 51 14.43 8.08 -10.35
N ASP A 52 14.78 6.79 -10.25
CA ASP A 52 13.82 5.74 -9.95
C ASP A 52 13.33 5.82 -8.50
N VAL A 53 14.19 6.23 -7.56
CA VAL A 53 13.80 6.46 -6.15
C VAL A 53 12.80 7.61 -6.04
N GLU A 54 13.01 8.71 -6.75
CA GLU A 54 12.05 9.82 -6.79
C GLU A 54 10.71 9.40 -7.40
N GLU A 55 10.72 8.66 -8.51
CA GLU A 55 9.50 8.17 -9.16
C GLU A 55 8.76 7.14 -8.28
N VAL A 56 9.47 6.22 -7.63
CA VAL A 56 8.89 5.26 -6.69
C VAL A 56 8.23 5.98 -5.51
N ASN A 57 8.87 6.99 -4.91
CA ASN A 57 8.28 7.78 -3.83
C ASN A 57 7.01 8.51 -4.29
N TRP A 58 7.05 9.13 -5.47
CA TRP A 58 5.86 9.79 -6.02
C TRP A 58 4.69 8.82 -6.25
N LEU A 59 4.98 7.61 -6.73
CA LEU A 59 3.97 6.56 -6.92
C LEU A 59 3.43 6.03 -5.58
N LEU A 60 4.26 5.90 -4.55
CA LEU A 60 3.80 5.52 -3.20
C LEU A 60 2.84 6.56 -2.63
N ASP A 61 3.16 7.86 -2.75
CA ASP A 61 2.27 8.95 -2.32
C ASP A 61 0.93 8.95 -3.08
N GLU A 62 0.97 8.68 -4.39
CA GLU A 62 -0.26 8.55 -5.18
C GLU A 62 -1.10 7.33 -4.74
N ALA A 63 -0.46 6.20 -4.44
CA ALA A 63 -1.14 5.01 -3.94
C ALA A 63 -1.77 5.24 -2.57
N ASP A 64 -1.08 5.91 -1.65
CA ASP A 64 -1.60 6.28 -0.33
C ASP A 64 -2.82 7.20 -0.44
N THR A 65 -2.71 8.23 -1.29
CA THR A 65 -3.81 9.13 -1.60
C THR A 65 -5.01 8.38 -2.17
N ALA A 66 -4.77 7.41 -3.06
CA ALA A 66 -5.83 6.59 -3.64
C ALA A 66 -6.48 5.66 -2.59
N CYS A 67 -5.69 5.02 -1.72
CA CYS A 67 -6.22 4.23 -0.59
C CYS A 67 -7.10 5.09 0.33
N THR A 68 -6.65 6.30 0.67
CA THR A 68 -7.38 7.24 1.55
C THR A 68 -8.68 7.73 0.93
N ASN A 69 -8.70 7.95 -0.39
CA ASN A 69 -9.90 8.37 -1.11
C ASN A 69 -10.88 7.22 -1.42
N GLY A 70 -10.54 5.98 -1.08
CA GLY A 70 -11.33 4.79 -1.40
C GLY A 70 -11.23 4.33 -2.86
N ASP A 71 -10.28 4.87 -3.63
CA ASP A 71 -10.00 4.45 -5.00
C ASP A 71 -8.99 3.29 -5.01
N TYR A 72 -9.45 2.14 -4.49
CA TYR A 72 -8.60 0.96 -4.29
C TYR A 72 -8.07 0.36 -5.59
N GLU A 73 -8.79 0.52 -6.72
CA GLU A 73 -8.34 0.03 -8.02
C GLU A 73 -7.21 0.89 -8.58
N LYS A 74 -7.28 2.22 -8.40
CA LYS A 74 -6.15 3.10 -8.70
C LYS A 74 -4.95 2.75 -7.83
N ALA A 75 -5.14 2.60 -6.51
CA ALA A 75 -4.07 2.25 -5.59
C ALA A 75 -3.36 0.95 -5.98
N LYS A 76 -4.13 -0.13 -6.26
CA LYS A 76 -3.58 -1.41 -6.74
C LYS A 76 -2.76 -1.27 -8.01
N THR A 77 -3.26 -0.48 -8.97
CA THR A 77 -2.57 -0.25 -10.25
C THR A 77 -1.26 0.50 -10.03
N THR A 78 -1.28 1.53 -9.19
CA THR A 78 -0.09 2.33 -8.85
C THR A 78 0.95 1.48 -8.09
N LEU A 79 0.54 0.69 -7.09
CA LEU A 79 1.43 -0.23 -6.38
C LEU A 79 2.02 -1.32 -7.30
N ALA A 80 1.27 -1.78 -8.30
CA ALA A 80 1.78 -2.73 -9.30
C ALA A 80 2.87 -2.12 -10.19
N LYS A 81 2.77 -0.82 -10.52
CA LYS A 81 3.84 -0.09 -11.22
C LYS A 81 5.09 0.00 -10.38
N VAL A 82 4.97 0.39 -9.10
CA VAL A 82 6.11 0.40 -8.17
C VAL A 82 6.80 -0.95 -8.14
N LYS A 83 6.05 -2.04 -7.94
CA LYS A 83 6.62 -3.41 -7.95
C LYS A 83 7.27 -3.82 -9.27
N THR A 84 6.90 -3.20 -10.39
CA THR A 84 7.52 -3.45 -11.69
C THR A 84 8.86 -2.72 -11.76
N MET A 85 8.91 -1.45 -11.35
CA MET A 85 10.16 -0.68 -11.25
C MET A 85 11.17 -1.36 -10.31
N LEU A 86 10.72 -1.91 -9.18
CA LEU A 86 11.60 -2.67 -8.26
C LEU A 86 12.17 -3.96 -8.87
N LYS A 87 11.52 -4.54 -9.88
CA LYS A 87 12.00 -5.73 -10.60
C LYS A 87 12.86 -5.37 -11.82
N GLU A 88 12.61 -4.22 -12.41
CA GLU A 88 13.39 -3.66 -13.51
C GLU A 88 14.66 -2.95 -13.04
N ALA A 89 14.70 -2.58 -11.75
CA ALA A 89 15.91 -2.20 -11.04
C ALA A 89 17.05 -3.15 -11.42
N PRO A 90 18.07 -2.67 -12.13
CA PRO A 90 19.15 -3.52 -12.59
C PRO A 90 19.77 -4.21 -11.37
N ALA A 91 19.87 -5.53 -11.42
CA ALA A 91 20.57 -6.30 -10.40
C ALA A 91 21.90 -5.60 -10.08
N PRO A 92 22.23 -5.39 -8.80
CA PRO A 92 23.31 -4.50 -8.38
C PRO A 92 24.52 -4.78 -9.24
N ALA A 93 24.92 -3.79 -10.03
CA ALA A 93 26.10 -3.86 -10.86
C ALA A 93 27.24 -4.24 -9.92
N ALA A 94 27.63 -5.52 -9.96
CA ALA A 94 28.80 -6.02 -9.29
C ALA A 94 29.93 -5.07 -9.63
N ALA A 95 30.49 -4.45 -8.58
CA ALA A 95 31.82 -3.87 -8.53
C ALA A 95 32.46 -3.68 -9.92
N ALA A 96 32.17 -2.57 -10.58
CA ALA A 96 33.14 -2.03 -11.52
C ALA A 96 34.28 -1.50 -10.63
N GLU A 97 35.19 -2.42 -10.30
CA GLU A 97 36.46 -2.17 -9.64
C GLU A 97 37.11 -0.92 -10.23
N GLU A 98 37.35 0.01 -9.32
CA GLU A 98 38.51 0.88 -9.27
C GLU A 98 39.78 0.17 -9.79
N THR A 99 40.08 0.28 -11.08
CA THR A 99 41.45 0.16 -11.58
C THR A 99 41.74 1.31 -12.53
N ALA A 100 42.16 2.43 -11.96
CA ALA A 100 42.99 3.42 -12.64
C ALA A 100 44.13 3.80 -11.68
N GLN A 101 45.16 2.95 -11.67
CA GLN A 101 46.54 3.33 -11.33
C GLN A 101 47.33 3.41 -12.63
#